data_AF-A0A963H757-F1
#
_entry.id   AF-A0A963H757-F1
#
_cell.length_a   1.000
_cell.length_b   1.000
_cell.length_c   1.000
_cell.angle_alpha   90.00
_cell.angle_beta   90.00
_cell.angle_gamma   90.00
#
_symmetry.space_group_name_H-M   'P 1'
#
loop_
_entity.id
_entity.type
_entity.pdbx_description
1 polymer ?
#
loop_
_entity_poly.entity_id
_entity_poly.type
_entity_poly.pdbx_seq_one_letter_code
_entity_poly.pdbx_strand_id
1 'polypeptide(L)'
;AEAAPSAEITVKSRIGLDDQVPAEVLPRFLETLRSAGVQRVIVHARMAWLQGLSPKENRDVPPLDYALVLRMKTAFPDLHLSINGGVGSLDEAEAFLAQGMDGVMIGRAAYHSSTEILQHADARIFGGAPGPEPEAVARAMIPYIDAHLAEGGRVHSVTRHMLGLFAGKPGARAWRRHLSTAAS
;
A
#
# COMPACT_ATOMS: atom_id res chain seq x y z
N ALA A 1 4.73 4.17 25.11
CA ALA A 1 5.31 5.09 24.10
C ALA A 1 4.36 6.26 24.01
N GLU A 2 4.71 7.40 24.59
CA GLU A 2 3.99 8.65 24.33
C GLU A 2 4.15 8.96 22.84
N ALA A 3 3.04 9.13 22.14
CA ALA A 3 3.06 9.61 20.77
C ALA A 3 3.68 11.01 20.75
N ALA A 4 4.43 11.34 19.68
CA ALA A 4 4.95 12.69 19.50
C ALA A 4 3.77 13.70 19.54
N PRO A 5 3.81 14.74 20.41
CA PRO A 5 2.62 15.53 20.76
C PRO A 5 1.94 16.30 19.61
N SER A 6 2.53 16.33 18.42
CA SER A 6 2.04 17.09 17.27
C SER A 6 1.79 16.25 16.02
N ALA A 7 1.98 14.93 16.07
CA ALA A 7 1.76 14.07 14.90
C ALA A 7 0.27 13.74 14.72
N GLU A 8 -0.20 13.77 13.47
CA GLU A 8 -1.56 13.30 13.12
C GLU A 8 -1.68 11.81 13.47
N ILE A 9 -2.69 11.47 14.27
CA ILE A 9 -3.04 10.07 14.56
C ILE A 9 -4.02 9.59 13.49
N THR A 10 -3.62 8.53 12.77
CA THR A 10 -4.43 7.92 11.70
C THR A 10 -4.67 6.44 11.99
N VAL A 11 -5.71 5.85 11.40
CA VAL A 11 -6.02 4.43 11.58
C VAL A 11 -6.07 3.69 10.25
N LYS A 12 -5.53 2.47 10.22
CA LYS A 12 -5.74 1.54 9.12
C LYS A 12 -6.42 0.29 9.63
N SER A 13 -7.59 -0.04 9.08
CA SER A 13 -8.38 -1.18 9.52
C SER A 13 -8.89 -2.04 8.35
N ARG A 14 -9.61 -3.11 8.69
CA ARG A 14 -10.42 -3.92 7.78
C ARG A 14 -11.90 -3.59 7.98
N ILE A 15 -12.76 -4.07 7.10
CA ILE A 15 -14.22 -3.82 7.17
C ILE A 15 -14.93 -4.58 8.30
N GLY A 16 -14.26 -5.52 8.95
CA GLY A 16 -14.76 -6.29 10.09
C GLY A 16 -13.88 -7.52 10.35
N LEU A 17 -14.24 -8.29 11.37
CA LEU A 17 -13.55 -9.49 11.83
C LEU A 17 -14.48 -10.71 11.89
N ASP A 18 -13.96 -11.88 11.55
CA ASP A 18 -14.60 -13.19 11.71
C ASP A 18 -16.09 -13.22 11.24
N ASP A 19 -17.02 -13.39 12.18
CA ASP A 19 -18.47 -13.53 11.96
C ASP A 19 -19.24 -12.20 12.01
N GLN A 20 -18.54 -11.07 12.16
CA GLN A 20 -19.17 -9.76 12.18
C GLN A 20 -19.79 -9.40 10.84
N VAL A 21 -20.91 -8.68 10.87
CA VAL A 21 -21.55 -8.09 9.69
C VAL A 21 -20.86 -6.76 9.35
N PRO A 22 -20.09 -6.66 8.24
CA PRO A 22 -19.29 -5.47 7.90
C PRO A 22 -20.11 -4.17 7.85
N ALA A 23 -21.31 -4.27 7.28
CA ALA A 23 -22.24 -3.16 7.13
C ALA A 23 -22.73 -2.58 8.47
N GLU A 24 -22.60 -3.33 9.56
CA GLU A 24 -22.97 -2.88 10.91
C GLU A 24 -21.76 -2.44 11.72
N VAL A 25 -20.63 -3.14 11.63
CA VAL A 25 -19.45 -2.85 12.46
C VAL A 25 -18.63 -1.68 11.95
N LEU A 26 -18.44 -1.57 10.63
CA LEU A 26 -17.59 -0.53 10.05
C LEU A 26 -18.13 0.89 10.32
N PRO A 27 -19.42 1.21 10.14
CA PRO A 27 -19.93 2.54 10.46
C PRO A 27 -19.76 2.90 11.94
N ARG A 28 -20.07 1.97 12.85
CA ARG A 28 -19.90 2.16 14.29
C ARG A 28 -18.44 2.41 14.67
N PHE A 29 -17.54 1.68 14.02
CA PHE A 29 -16.10 1.85 14.24
C PHE A 29 -15.61 3.22 13.75
N LEU A 30 -16.02 3.65 12.55
CA LEU A 30 -15.69 4.97 12.01
C LEU A 30 -16.25 6.09 12.89
N GLU A 31 -17.47 5.96 13.41
CA GLU A 31 -18.05 6.91 14.36
C GLU A 31 -17.23 7.02 15.64
N THR A 32 -16.77 5.87 16.16
CA THR A 32 -15.93 5.82 17.37
C THR A 32 -14.59 6.53 17.13
N LEU A 33 -13.95 6.26 15.99
CA LEU A 33 -12.69 6.91 15.61
C LEU A 33 -12.84 8.42 15.44
N ARG A 34 -13.89 8.83 14.73
CA ARG A 34 -14.25 10.24 14.54
C ARG A 34 -14.44 10.95 15.88
N SER A 35 -15.21 10.35 16.78
CA SER A 35 -15.48 10.89 18.13
C SER A 35 -14.21 11.00 18.97
N ALA A 36 -13.22 10.14 18.72
CA ALA A 36 -11.89 10.19 19.35
C ALA A 36 -10.94 11.22 18.69
N GLY A 37 -11.39 11.95 17.66
CA GLY A 37 -10.61 12.97 16.96
C GLY A 37 -9.75 12.46 15.81
N VAL A 38 -9.90 11.20 15.39
CA VAL A 38 -9.21 10.68 14.19
C VAL A 38 -9.87 11.26 12.94
N GLN A 39 -9.08 11.89 12.08
CA GLN A 39 -9.57 12.54 10.86
C GLN A 39 -9.28 11.72 9.58
N ARG A 40 -8.35 10.76 9.65
CA ARG A 40 -7.91 9.97 8.50
C ARG A 40 -7.92 8.48 8.79
N VAL A 41 -8.64 7.73 7.94
CA VAL A 41 -8.77 6.29 8.04
C VAL A 41 -8.51 5.62 6.69
N ILE A 42 -7.65 4.60 6.68
CA ILE A 42 -7.44 3.73 5.53
C ILE A 42 -8.22 2.42 5.75
N VAL A 43 -9.17 2.13 4.89
CA VAL A 43 -10.01 0.93 5.01
C VAL A 43 -9.57 -0.12 3.99
N HIS A 44 -9.03 -1.23 4.48
CA HIS A 44 -8.84 -2.42 3.66
C HIS A 44 -10.20 -3.10 3.45
N ALA A 45 -10.66 -3.16 2.21
CA ALA A 45 -11.99 -3.62 1.81
C ALA A 45 -12.22 -5.15 1.97
N ARG A 46 -11.50 -5.85 2.86
CA ARG A 46 -11.68 -7.28 3.14
C ARG A 46 -11.91 -7.49 4.62
N MET A 47 -12.72 -8.48 4.97
CA MET A 47 -12.81 -9.02 6.34
C MET A 47 -11.49 -9.63 6.78
N ALA A 48 -11.15 -9.57 8.07
CA ALA A 48 -10.10 -10.42 8.63
C ALA A 48 -10.74 -11.65 9.26
N TRP A 49 -10.37 -12.84 8.82
CA TRP A 49 -10.75 -14.09 9.45
C TRP A 49 -9.57 -14.59 10.26
N LEU A 50 -9.59 -14.29 11.55
CA LEU A 50 -8.52 -14.66 12.47
C LEU A 50 -8.60 -16.15 12.84
N GLN A 51 -9.78 -16.75 12.68
CA GLN A 51 -9.98 -18.19 12.82
C GLN A 51 -9.73 -18.90 11.49
N GLY A 52 -8.74 -19.79 11.46
CA GLY A 52 -8.58 -20.77 10.38
C GLY A 52 -7.83 -20.32 9.12
N LEU A 53 -7.47 -19.05 8.97
CA LEU A 53 -6.66 -18.57 7.83
C LEU A 53 -5.30 -18.01 8.25
N SER A 54 -4.26 -18.34 7.48
CA SER A 54 -2.94 -17.69 7.59
C SER A 54 -3.00 -16.20 7.21
N PRO A 55 -1.99 -15.39 7.59
CA PRO A 55 -1.90 -13.99 7.15
C PRO A 55 -1.86 -13.81 5.62
N LYS A 56 -1.35 -14.81 4.89
CA LYS A 56 -1.35 -14.80 3.43
C LYS A 56 -2.77 -15.00 2.91
N GLU A 57 -3.45 -16.05 3.35
CA GLU A 57 -4.83 -16.37 2.95
C GLU A 57 -5.78 -15.24 3.32
N ASN A 58 -5.59 -14.60 4.47
CA ASN A 58 -6.37 -13.42 4.87
C ASN A 58 -6.31 -12.25 3.88
N ARG A 59 -5.30 -12.19 3.00
CA ARG A 59 -5.21 -11.16 1.96
C ARG A 59 -5.82 -11.58 0.63
N ASP A 60 -6.13 -12.86 0.46
CA ASP A 60 -6.49 -13.47 -0.83
C ASP A 60 -7.87 -14.16 -0.81
N VAL A 61 -8.30 -14.72 0.33
CA VAL A 61 -9.52 -15.52 0.46
C VAL A 61 -10.77 -14.68 0.74
N PRO A 62 -10.87 -13.83 1.80
CA PRO A 62 -12.13 -13.11 2.08
C PRO A 62 -12.42 -12.09 0.96
N PRO A 63 -13.62 -12.07 0.35
CA PRO A 63 -13.88 -11.22 -0.80
C PRO A 63 -13.70 -9.72 -0.50
N LEU A 64 -13.42 -8.95 -1.56
CA LEU A 64 -13.36 -7.49 -1.49
C LEU A 64 -14.79 -6.93 -1.53
N ASP A 65 -15.08 -5.97 -0.66
CA ASP A 65 -16.31 -5.18 -0.66
C ASP A 65 -15.98 -3.68 -0.78
N TYR A 66 -15.59 -3.27 -1.99
CA TYR A 66 -15.32 -1.86 -2.28
C TYR A 66 -16.57 -1.00 -2.18
N ALA A 67 -17.74 -1.58 -2.52
CA ALA A 67 -19.01 -0.87 -2.46
C ALA A 67 -19.34 -0.41 -1.04
N LEU A 68 -19.05 -1.22 -0.02
CA LEU A 68 -19.18 -0.81 1.37
C LEU A 68 -18.26 0.37 1.72
N VAL A 69 -16.99 0.34 1.30
CA VAL A 69 -16.05 1.44 1.59
C VAL A 69 -16.50 2.74 0.90
N LEU A 70 -16.97 2.65 -0.35
CA LEU A 70 -17.52 3.80 -1.07
C LEU A 70 -18.77 4.37 -0.36
N ARG A 71 -19.68 3.51 0.12
CA ARG A 71 -20.81 3.97 0.95
C ARG A 71 -20.35 4.68 2.22
N MET A 72 -19.25 4.24 2.83
CA MET A 72 -18.70 4.91 4.01
C MET A 72 -18.16 6.30 3.67
N LYS A 73 -17.55 6.48 2.49
CA LYS A 73 -17.13 7.82 2.07
C LYS A 73 -18.31 8.78 1.90
N THR A 74 -19.44 8.30 1.39
CA THR A 74 -20.69 9.10 1.35
C THR A 74 -21.23 9.40 2.75
N ALA A 75 -21.17 8.44 3.67
CA ALA A 75 -21.74 8.58 5.02
C ALA A 75 -20.88 9.43 5.98
N PHE A 76 -19.56 9.48 5.76
CA PHE A 76 -18.59 10.22 6.58
C PHE A 76 -17.79 11.20 5.71
N PRO A 77 -18.44 12.24 5.15
CA PRO A 77 -17.78 13.18 4.23
C PRO A 77 -16.68 14.00 4.92
N ASP A 78 -16.74 14.14 6.24
CA ASP A 78 -15.80 14.85 7.10
C ASP A 78 -14.55 14.04 7.45
N LEU A 79 -14.55 12.73 7.22
CA LEU A 79 -13.36 11.89 7.33
C LEU A 79 -12.63 11.80 5.98
N HIS A 80 -11.30 11.89 6.04
CA HIS A 80 -10.46 11.45 4.94
C HIS A 80 -10.43 9.92 4.93
N LEU A 81 -11.08 9.31 3.94
CA LEU A 81 -11.09 7.87 3.76
C LEU A 81 -10.21 7.48 2.56
N SER A 82 -9.27 6.59 2.80
CA SER A 82 -8.50 5.95 1.73
C SER A 82 -8.90 4.48 1.58
N ILE A 83 -9.13 4.04 0.34
CA ILE A 83 -9.46 2.64 0.06
C ILE A 83 -8.20 1.79 -0.11
N ASN A 84 -8.24 0.54 0.35
CA ASN A 84 -7.14 -0.40 0.25
C ASN A 84 -7.64 -1.83 -0.01
N GLY A 85 -6.73 -2.66 -0.50
CA GLY A 85 -6.96 -4.07 -0.81
C GLY A 85 -7.15 -4.25 -2.31
N GLY A 86 -6.46 -5.21 -2.92
CA GLY A 86 -6.67 -5.60 -4.33
C GLY A 86 -6.24 -4.61 -5.41
N VAL A 87 -6.01 -3.33 -5.11
CA VAL A 87 -5.63 -2.32 -6.12
C VAL A 87 -4.30 -2.66 -6.78
N GLY A 88 -4.35 -2.89 -8.10
CA GLY A 88 -3.28 -3.42 -8.92
C GLY A 88 -2.70 -2.45 -9.94
N SER A 89 -3.31 -1.29 -10.18
CA SER A 89 -2.85 -0.31 -11.18
C SER A 89 -3.19 1.13 -10.79
N LEU A 90 -2.58 2.10 -11.48
CA LEU A 90 -2.97 3.51 -11.37
C LEU A 90 -4.33 3.78 -12.01
N ASP A 91 -4.74 3.02 -13.02
CA ASP A 91 -6.08 3.14 -13.61
C ASP A 91 -7.17 2.82 -12.58
N GLU A 92 -6.98 1.75 -11.80
CA GLU A 92 -7.89 1.41 -10.70
C GLU A 92 -7.85 2.48 -9.60
N ALA A 93 -6.68 3.03 -9.29
CA ALA A 93 -6.56 4.10 -8.31
C ALA A 93 -7.33 5.36 -8.74
N GLU A 94 -7.13 5.83 -9.98
CA GLU A 94 -7.87 6.95 -10.56
C GLU A 94 -9.38 6.69 -10.57
N ALA A 95 -9.81 5.46 -10.87
CA ALA A 95 -11.22 5.10 -10.86
C ALA A 95 -11.84 5.22 -9.45
N PHE A 96 -11.11 4.88 -8.38
CA PHE A 96 -11.59 5.09 -7.00
C PHE A 96 -11.60 6.56 -6.60
N LEU A 97 -10.58 7.33 -7.00
CA LEU A 97 -10.53 8.77 -6.75
C LEU A 97 -11.68 9.49 -7.46
N ALA A 98 -11.97 9.13 -8.71
CA ALA A 98 -13.10 9.66 -9.48
C ALA A 98 -14.48 9.33 -8.87
N GLN A 99 -14.57 8.24 -8.09
CA GLN A 99 -15.77 7.87 -7.33
C GLN A 99 -15.87 8.60 -5.98
N GLY A 100 -14.93 9.50 -5.65
CA GLY A 100 -14.99 10.36 -4.47
C GLY A 100 -14.17 9.90 -3.28
N MET A 101 -13.39 8.82 -3.39
CA MET A 101 -12.42 8.47 -2.34
C MET A 101 -11.34 9.55 -2.23
N ASP A 102 -10.90 9.87 -1.02
CA ASP A 102 -9.87 10.89 -0.81
C ASP A 102 -8.44 10.35 -1.05
N GLY A 103 -8.29 9.01 -1.06
CA GLY A 103 -7.02 8.37 -1.30
C GLY A 103 -7.14 6.89 -1.64
N VAL A 104 -6.05 6.35 -2.18
CA VAL A 104 -5.92 4.92 -2.51
C VAL A 104 -4.58 4.43 -2.00
N MET A 105 -4.59 3.34 -1.24
CA MET A 105 -3.36 2.70 -0.80
C MET A 105 -3.08 1.45 -1.64
N ILE A 106 -1.98 1.47 -2.37
CA ILE A 106 -1.46 0.32 -3.13
C ILE A 106 -0.35 -0.35 -2.33
N GLY A 107 -0.49 -1.65 -2.07
CA GLY A 107 0.47 -2.43 -1.29
C GLY A 107 1.33 -3.35 -2.14
N ARG A 108 0.87 -4.61 -2.30
CA ARG A 108 1.62 -5.67 -2.97
C ARG A 108 2.05 -5.33 -4.40
N ALA A 109 1.18 -4.71 -5.18
CA ALA A 109 1.49 -4.35 -6.56
C ALA A 109 2.68 -3.38 -6.62
N ALA A 110 2.68 -2.34 -5.78
CA ALA A 110 3.79 -1.39 -5.67
C ALA A 110 5.10 -2.05 -5.20
N TYR A 111 5.04 -3.09 -4.37
CA TYR A 111 6.23 -3.81 -3.93
C TYR A 111 6.79 -4.77 -4.99
N HIS A 112 5.92 -5.46 -5.74
CA HIS A 112 6.32 -6.48 -6.70
C HIS A 112 6.61 -5.92 -8.11
N SER A 113 6.02 -4.78 -8.45
CA SER A 113 6.13 -4.10 -9.75
C SER A 113 6.29 -2.59 -9.56
N SER A 114 7.27 -2.16 -8.74
CA SER A 114 7.40 -0.76 -8.30
C SER A 114 7.45 0.25 -9.44
N THR A 115 8.23 0.00 -10.49
CA THR A 115 8.32 0.90 -11.65
C THR A 115 6.99 0.98 -12.40
N GLU A 116 6.39 -0.17 -12.71
CA GLU A 116 5.11 -0.24 -13.43
C GLU A 116 3.99 0.54 -12.71
N ILE A 117 3.96 0.48 -11.38
CA ILE A 117 2.92 1.09 -10.56
C ILE A 117 3.23 2.55 -10.20
N LEU A 118 4.46 2.86 -9.79
CA LEU A 118 4.77 4.14 -9.14
C LEU A 118 5.48 5.13 -10.06
N GLN A 119 6.13 4.70 -11.16
CA GLN A 119 6.86 5.62 -12.03
C GLN A 119 5.97 6.74 -12.56
N HIS A 120 4.70 6.47 -12.83
CA HIS A 120 3.77 7.47 -13.36
C HIS A 120 2.86 8.10 -12.31
N ALA A 121 2.99 7.76 -11.03
CA ALA A 121 2.09 8.23 -9.97
C ALA A 121 2.14 9.77 -9.83
N ASP A 122 3.34 10.35 -9.82
CA ASP A 122 3.53 11.81 -9.72
C ASP A 122 2.82 12.55 -10.86
N ALA A 123 3.03 12.11 -12.10
CA ALA A 123 2.40 12.73 -13.27
C ALA A 123 0.88 12.54 -13.32
N ARG A 124 0.39 11.36 -12.98
CA ARG A 124 -1.03 10.99 -13.14
C ARG A 124 -1.91 11.45 -11.98
N ILE A 125 -1.41 11.39 -10.75
CA ILE A 125 -2.19 11.63 -9.55
C ILE A 125 -1.88 12.98 -8.92
N PHE A 126 -0.61 13.41 -8.94
CA PHE A 126 -0.13 14.56 -8.17
C PHE A 126 0.24 15.79 -9.03
N GLY A 127 0.09 15.71 -10.36
CA GLY A 127 0.39 16.81 -11.28
C GLY A 127 1.88 17.13 -11.45
N GLY A 128 2.76 16.20 -11.05
CA GLY A 128 4.21 16.31 -11.16
C GLY A 128 4.78 15.79 -12.50
N ALA A 129 6.09 15.58 -12.54
CA ALA A 129 6.75 14.86 -13.62
C ALA A 129 6.75 13.35 -13.34
N PRO A 130 6.82 12.47 -14.35
CA PRO A 130 7.02 11.06 -14.10
C PRO A 130 8.35 10.82 -13.38
N GLY A 131 8.37 9.78 -12.56
CA GLY A 131 9.56 9.30 -11.88
C GLY A 131 10.65 8.81 -12.85
N PRO A 132 11.87 8.65 -12.34
CA PRO A 132 13.03 8.25 -13.14
C PRO A 132 12.87 6.85 -13.74
N GLU A 133 13.58 6.60 -14.84
CA GLU A 133 13.73 5.25 -15.39
C GLU A 133 14.38 4.29 -14.38
N PRO A 134 14.01 3.00 -14.37
CA PRO A 134 14.50 2.04 -13.38
C PRO A 134 16.01 1.85 -13.41
N GLU A 135 16.68 2.05 -14.56
CA GLU A 135 18.14 2.04 -14.65
C GLU A 135 18.78 3.19 -13.87
N ALA A 136 18.15 4.37 -13.89
CA ALA A 136 18.61 5.52 -13.11
C ALA A 136 18.38 5.27 -11.61
N VAL A 137 17.24 4.70 -11.23
CA VAL A 137 16.97 4.26 -9.84
C VAL A 137 18.01 3.25 -9.37
N ALA A 138 18.29 2.22 -10.18
CA ALA A 138 19.28 1.19 -9.84
C ALA A 138 20.66 1.78 -9.57
N ARG A 139 21.10 2.76 -10.39
CA ARG A 139 22.37 3.48 -10.17
C ARG A 139 22.33 4.36 -8.92
N ALA A 140 21.22 5.06 -8.68
CA ALA A 140 21.04 5.90 -7.50
C ALA A 140 21.04 5.10 -6.19
N MET A 141 20.74 3.80 -6.24
CA MET A 141 20.81 2.92 -5.07
C MET A 141 22.25 2.50 -4.72
N ILE A 142 23.24 2.67 -5.61
CA ILE A 142 24.63 2.24 -5.34
C ILE A 142 25.22 3.00 -4.13
N PRO A 143 25.20 4.34 -4.06
CA PRO A 143 25.72 5.06 -2.90
C PRO A 143 24.98 4.72 -1.59
N TYR A 144 23.68 4.43 -1.67
CA TYR A 144 22.90 4.00 -0.52
C TYR A 144 23.35 2.62 -0.01
N ILE A 145 23.62 1.69 -0.93
CA ILE A 145 24.17 0.36 -0.59
C ILE A 145 25.55 0.52 0.04
N ASP A 146 26.42 1.36 -0.53
CA ASP A 146 27.77 1.59 0.00
C ASP A 146 27.72 2.15 1.43
N ALA A 147 26.84 3.12 1.69
CA ALA A 147 26.62 3.66 3.04
C ALA A 147 26.11 2.59 4.01
N HIS A 148 25.13 1.78 3.59
CA HIS A 148 24.61 0.69 4.42
C HIS A 148 25.70 -0.35 4.77
N LEU A 149 26.59 -0.64 3.83
CA LEU A 149 27.74 -1.53 4.06
C LEU A 149 28.76 -0.94 5.03
N ALA A 150 29.04 0.36 4.93
CA ALA A 150 29.95 1.05 5.84
C ALA A 150 29.47 1.00 7.30
N GLU A 151 28.16 0.91 7.52
CA GLU A 151 27.52 0.74 8.83
C GLU A 151 27.43 -0.73 9.30
N GLY A 152 28.05 -1.67 8.58
CA GLY A 152 28.03 -3.10 8.90
C GLY A 152 26.78 -3.84 8.40
N GLY A 153 25.98 -3.20 7.55
CA GLY A 153 24.84 -3.79 6.89
C GLY A 153 25.22 -4.85 5.85
N ARG A 154 24.21 -5.52 5.27
CA ARG A 154 24.39 -6.54 4.23
C ARG A 154 23.76 -6.06 2.93
N VAL A 155 24.42 -6.29 1.79
CA VAL A 155 23.88 -5.96 0.46
C VAL A 155 22.46 -6.52 0.29
N HIS A 156 22.24 -7.78 0.69
CA HIS A 156 20.94 -8.43 0.56
C HIS A 156 19.79 -7.71 1.27
N SER A 157 20.07 -7.06 2.41
CA SER A 157 19.07 -6.31 3.17
C SER A 157 18.43 -5.20 2.34
N VAL A 158 19.17 -4.65 1.37
CA VAL A 158 18.71 -3.65 0.41
C VAL A 158 18.20 -4.30 -0.86
N THR A 159 19.02 -5.13 -1.52
CA THR A 159 18.74 -5.61 -2.88
C THR A 159 17.51 -6.51 -2.97
N ARG A 160 17.11 -7.18 -1.89
CA ARG A 160 15.85 -7.96 -1.83
C ARG A 160 14.61 -7.11 -2.08
N HIS A 161 14.68 -5.80 -1.82
CA HIS A 161 13.60 -4.84 -2.05
C HIS A 161 13.64 -4.23 -3.46
N MET A 162 14.69 -4.52 -4.25
CA MET A 162 14.86 -4.02 -5.62
C MET A 162 14.48 -5.08 -6.68
N LEU A 163 14.01 -6.26 -6.27
CA LEU A 163 13.70 -7.37 -7.18
C LEU A 163 12.59 -7.04 -8.18
N GLY A 164 11.63 -6.20 -7.78
CA GLY A 164 10.49 -5.76 -8.61
C GLY A 164 10.81 -4.59 -9.53
N LEU A 165 12.01 -4.00 -9.47
CA LEU A 165 12.34 -2.75 -10.17
C LEU A 165 12.20 -2.86 -11.69
N PHE A 166 12.49 -4.04 -12.26
CA PHE A 166 12.38 -4.29 -13.70
C PHE A 166 11.22 -5.25 -14.03
N ALA A 167 10.20 -5.39 -13.17
CA ALA A 167 9.05 -6.23 -13.46
C ALA A 167 8.44 -5.91 -14.85
N GLY A 168 8.07 -6.95 -15.60
CA GLY A 168 7.54 -6.80 -16.97
C GLY A 168 8.55 -6.42 -18.07
N LYS A 169 9.77 -5.95 -17.73
CA LYS A 169 10.78 -5.54 -18.72
C LYS A 169 11.66 -6.71 -19.21
N PRO A 170 12.22 -6.66 -20.45
CA PRO A 170 13.27 -7.57 -20.88
C PRO A 170 14.44 -7.59 -19.87
N GLY A 171 14.98 -8.77 -19.58
CA GLY A 171 16.08 -8.92 -18.61
C GLY A 171 15.65 -8.99 -17.14
N ALA A 172 14.38 -8.79 -16.79
CA ALA A 172 13.89 -8.85 -15.40
C ALA A 172 14.25 -10.14 -14.65
N ARG A 173 14.23 -11.28 -15.35
CA ARG A 173 14.61 -12.57 -14.77
C ARG A 173 16.11 -12.62 -14.46
N ALA A 174 16.95 -12.09 -15.34
CA ALA A 174 18.40 -12.03 -15.12
C ALA A 174 18.73 -11.08 -13.97
N TRP A 175 18.09 -9.91 -13.91
CA TRP A 175 18.16 -8.97 -12.78
C TRP A 175 17.86 -9.65 -11.44
N ARG A 176 16.67 -10.27 -11.33
CA ARG A 176 16.26 -10.96 -10.10
C ARG A 176 17.24 -12.07 -9.72
N ARG A 177 17.64 -12.90 -10.68
CA ARG A 177 18.61 -13.97 -10.43
C ARG A 177 19.93 -13.41 -9.89
N HIS A 178 20.46 -12.38 -10.54
CA HIS A 178 21.74 -11.78 -10.15
C HIS A 178 21.67 -11.23 -8.72
N LEU A 179 20.65 -10.44 -8.38
CA LEU A 179 20.50 -9.89 -7.03
C LEU A 179 20.26 -10.97 -5.97
N SER A 180 19.56 -12.05 -6.31
CA SER A 180 19.33 -13.16 -5.38
C SER A 180 20.58 -14.00 -5.13
N THR A 181 21.45 -14.20 -6.12
CA THR A 181 22.64 -15.07 -5.97
C THR A 181 23.90 -14.32 -5.58
N ALA A 182 24.10 -13.09 -6.07
CA ALA A 182 25.32 -12.32 -5.84
C ALA A 182 25.32 -11.58 -4.50
N ALA A 183 24.16 -11.37 -3.88
CA ALA A 183 24.03 -10.66 -2.61
C ALA A 183 23.96 -11.58 -1.38
N SER A 184 23.93 -12.91 -1.56
CA SER A 184 23.80 -13.91 -0.49
C SER A 184 25.00 -13.92 0.46
#